data_AF-A0A1B6I5S4-F1
#
_entry.id   AF-A0A1B6I5S4-F1
#
_cell.length_a   1.000
_cell.length_b   1.000
_cell.length_c   1.000
_cell.angle_alpha   90.00
_cell.angle_beta   90.00
_cell.angle_gamma   90.00
#
_symmetry.space_group_name_H-M   'P 1'
#
loop_
_entity.id
_entity.type
_entity.pdbx_description
1 polymer ?
#
loop_
_entity_poly.entity_id
_entity_poly.type
_entity_poly.pdbx_seq_one_letter_code
_entity_poly.pdbx_strand_id
1 'polypeptide(L)'
;YFHRLFTDENPQHTICPKDPNTWCDYNKCVLSNTLHTYRHKNSLPEPVLLAIKPIYKDLTQAELLDRCLHGQTQNPNESFNACIWKRIPKTEFVGLQTLKLGVTDAALCFNEGTVAKT
;
A
#
# COMPACT_ATOMS: atom_id res chain seq x y z
N TYR A 1 -14.36 -0.92 0.28
CA TYR A 1 -15.83 -1.04 0.32
C TYR A 1 -16.28 -2.34 0.98
N PHE A 2 -16.09 -3.51 0.34
CA PHE A 2 -16.67 -4.78 0.80
C PHE A 2 -16.33 -5.13 2.25
N HIS A 3 -15.05 -5.07 2.66
CA HIS A 3 -14.64 -5.34 4.05
C HIS A 3 -15.25 -4.47 5.16
N ARG A 4 -15.86 -3.33 4.80
CA ARG A 4 -16.47 -2.39 5.75
C ARG A 4 -17.99 -2.48 5.81
N LEU A 5 -18.58 -3.39 5.04
CA LEU A 5 -20.03 -3.64 4.99
C LEU A 5 -20.43 -4.85 5.87
N PHE A 6 -19.45 -5.67 6.26
CA PHE A 6 -19.71 -6.94 6.92
C PHE A 6 -20.12 -6.74 8.38
N THR A 7 -21.11 -7.50 8.82
CA THR A 7 -21.54 -7.59 10.22
C THR A 7 -21.54 -9.04 10.66
N ASP A 8 -21.69 -9.28 11.97
CA ASP A 8 -21.78 -10.64 12.50
C ASP A 8 -23.01 -11.38 11.93
N GLU A 9 -24.09 -10.66 11.64
CA GLU A 9 -25.32 -11.18 11.03
C GLU A 9 -25.20 -11.42 9.51
N ASN A 10 -24.31 -10.68 8.85
CA ASN A 10 -24.09 -10.76 7.40
C ASN A 10 -22.59 -10.73 7.04
N PRO A 11 -21.87 -11.84 7.29
CA PRO A 11 -20.42 -11.93 7.06
C PRO A 11 -20.10 -12.21 5.58
N GLN A 12 -19.89 -11.17 4.77
CA GLN A 12 -19.66 -11.33 3.32
C GLN A 12 -18.18 -11.46 2.91
N HIS A 13 -17.41 -12.32 3.58
CA HIS A 13 -15.97 -12.54 3.32
C HIS A 13 -15.66 -13.45 2.11
N THR A 14 -16.55 -13.53 1.13
CA THR A 14 -16.46 -14.48 0.01
C THR A 14 -15.31 -14.19 -0.95
N ILE A 15 -14.94 -12.91 -1.10
CA ILE A 15 -13.84 -12.45 -1.96
C ILE A 15 -12.46 -12.52 -1.27
N CYS A 16 -12.45 -12.85 0.02
CA CYS A 16 -11.22 -12.93 0.79
C CYS A 16 -10.49 -14.24 0.48
N PRO A 17 -9.15 -14.25 0.52
CA PRO A 17 -8.41 -15.50 0.43
C PRO A 17 -8.86 -16.47 1.54
N LYS A 18 -8.94 -17.76 1.23
CA LYS A 18 -9.37 -18.82 2.15
C LYS A 18 -8.24 -19.77 2.53
N ASP A 19 -7.04 -19.48 2.05
CA ASP A 19 -5.84 -20.24 2.36
C ASP A 19 -5.30 -19.89 3.76
N PRO A 20 -4.40 -20.71 4.32
CA PRO A 20 -3.80 -20.47 5.64
C PRO A 20 -3.05 -19.15 5.77
N ASN A 21 -2.59 -18.55 4.67
CA ASN A 21 -1.91 -17.25 4.66
C ASN A 21 -2.88 -16.09 4.40
N THR A 22 -4.19 -16.32 4.51
CA THR A 22 -5.18 -15.27 4.35
C THR A 22 -4.92 -14.10 5.29
N TRP A 23 -4.98 -12.89 4.77
CA TRP A 23 -4.93 -11.67 5.57
C TRP A 23 -6.26 -11.38 6.28
N CYS A 24 -7.35 -12.06 5.88
CA CYS A 24 -8.68 -11.83 6.44
C CYS A 24 -8.86 -12.52 7.79
N ASP A 25 -8.98 -11.73 8.86
CA ASP A 25 -9.10 -12.25 10.22
C ASP A 25 -10.34 -13.13 10.45
N TYR A 26 -11.47 -12.81 9.78
CA TYR A 26 -12.65 -13.68 9.81
C TYR A 26 -12.33 -15.08 9.27
N ASN A 27 -11.71 -15.16 8.09
CA ASN A 27 -11.34 -16.44 7.48
C ASN A 27 -10.26 -17.17 8.30
N LYS A 28 -9.34 -16.46 8.96
CA LYS A 28 -8.40 -17.09 9.92
C LYS A 28 -9.15 -17.77 11.06
N CYS A 29 -10.13 -17.10 11.64
CA CYS A 29 -10.96 -17.67 12.70
C CYS A 29 -11.82 -18.85 12.21
N VAL A 30 -12.30 -18.82 10.96
CA VAL A 30 -12.97 -19.97 10.33
C VAL A 30 -12.00 -21.16 10.22
N LEU A 31 -10.79 -20.95 9.70
CA LEU A 31 -9.78 -22.01 9.54
C LEU A 31 -9.30 -22.60 10.87
N SER A 32 -9.15 -21.76 11.90
CA SER A 32 -8.75 -22.19 13.24
C SER A 32 -9.90 -22.67 14.12
N ASN A 33 -11.13 -22.72 13.60
CA ASN A 33 -12.34 -23.09 14.32
C ASN A 33 -12.60 -22.22 15.58
N THR A 34 -12.17 -20.95 15.56
CA THR A 34 -12.31 -19.97 16.66
C THR A 34 -13.34 -18.87 16.35
N LEU A 35 -14.22 -19.10 15.37
CA LEU A 35 -15.18 -18.10 14.88
C LEU A 35 -16.08 -17.49 15.97
N HIS A 36 -16.40 -18.24 17.03
CA HIS A 36 -17.19 -17.76 18.16
C HIS A 36 -16.55 -16.55 18.89
N THR A 37 -15.21 -16.43 18.83
CA THR A 37 -14.45 -15.31 19.42
C THR A 37 -14.38 -14.08 18.51
N TYR A 38 -14.72 -14.24 17.23
CA TYR A 38 -14.65 -13.15 16.26
C TYR A 38 -15.85 -12.21 16.42
N ARG A 39 -15.59 -10.92 16.27
CA ARG A 39 -16.59 -9.86 16.19
C ARG A 39 -16.18 -8.89 15.10
N HIS A 40 -17.10 -8.57 14.18
CA HIS A 40 -16.86 -7.57 13.16
C HIS A 40 -16.65 -6.20 13.82
N LYS A 41 -15.45 -5.63 13.62
CA LYS A 41 -15.13 -4.28 14.05
C LYS A 41 -15.35 -3.33 12.88
N ASN A 42 -15.94 -2.16 13.16
CA ASN A 42 -15.92 -1.00 12.26
C ASN A 42 -16.73 -1.13 10.96
N SER A 43 -17.91 -1.75 11.01
CA SER A 43 -18.90 -1.62 9.93
C SER A 43 -19.32 -0.16 9.79
N LEU A 44 -19.33 0.34 8.55
CA LEU A 44 -19.77 1.70 8.27
C LEU A 44 -21.30 1.70 8.06
N PRO A 45 -22.02 2.78 8.45
CA PRO A 45 -23.44 2.90 8.15
C PRO A 45 -23.71 2.77 6.65
N GLU A 46 -24.82 2.11 6.29
CA GLU A 46 -25.19 1.89 4.89
C GLU A 46 -25.20 3.17 4.03
N PRO A 47 -25.73 4.33 4.49
CA PRO A 47 -25.67 5.57 3.71
C PRO A 47 -24.25 6.01 3.36
N VAL A 48 -23.28 5.82 4.27
CA VAL A 48 -21.87 6.14 4.04
C VAL A 48 -21.28 5.19 3.01
N LEU A 49 -21.60 3.90 3.11
CA LEU A 49 -21.16 2.91 2.13
C LEU A 49 -21.71 3.24 0.73
N LEU A 50 -23.00 3.53 0.61
CA LEU A 50 -23.62 3.91 -0.66
C LEU A 50 -22.96 5.15 -1.28
N ALA A 51 -22.62 6.15 -0.46
CA ALA A 51 -21.93 7.35 -0.92
C ALA A 51 -20.50 7.08 -1.44
N ILE A 52 -19.74 6.18 -0.81
CA ILE A 52 -18.34 5.89 -1.20
C ILE A 52 -18.26 4.80 -2.28
N LYS A 53 -19.30 3.97 -2.46
CA LYS A 53 -19.35 2.92 -3.50
C LYS A 53 -18.97 3.41 -4.91
N PRO A 54 -19.53 4.50 -5.45
CA PRO A 54 -19.12 5.00 -6.77
C PRO A 54 -17.64 5.38 -6.82
N ILE A 55 -17.12 6.01 -5.78
CA ILE A 55 -15.69 6.39 -5.68
C ILE A 55 -14.81 5.14 -5.75
N TYR A 56 -15.13 4.07 -5.00
CA TYR A 56 -14.39 2.81 -5.10
C TYR A 56 -14.45 2.21 -6.51
N LYS A 57 -15.61 2.29 -7.17
CA LYS A 57 -15.78 1.78 -8.54
C LYS A 57 -14.89 2.55 -9.53
N ASP A 58 -14.89 3.87 -9.43
CA ASP A 58 -14.05 4.73 -10.28
C ASP A 58 -12.56 4.47 -10.04
N LEU A 59 -12.16 4.26 -8.78
CA LEU A 59 -10.77 3.90 -8.44
C LEU A 59 -10.35 2.50 -8.94
N THR A 60 -11.30 1.64 -9.31
CA THR A 60 -11.02 0.32 -9.88
C THR A 60 -11.01 0.29 -11.41
N GLN A 61 -11.13 1.44 -12.08
CA GLN A 61 -11.05 1.52 -13.53
C GLN A 61 -9.67 1.06 -14.02
N ALA A 62 -9.65 0.19 -15.04
CA ALA A 62 -8.42 -0.42 -15.57
C ALA A 62 -7.41 0.65 -16.01
N GLU A 63 -7.88 1.73 -16.63
CA GLU A 63 -7.05 2.88 -17.06
C GLU A 63 -6.32 3.56 -15.90
N LEU A 64 -6.95 3.63 -14.71
CA LEU A 64 -6.32 4.18 -13.51
C LEU A 64 -5.32 3.19 -12.90
N LEU A 65 -5.68 1.91 -12.85
CA LEU A 65 -4.83 0.86 -12.30
C LEU A 65 -3.58 0.60 -13.15
N ASP A 66 -3.68 0.73 -14.48
CA ASP A 66 -2.54 0.59 -15.40
C ASP A 66 -1.42 1.61 -15.10
N ARG A 67 -1.81 2.82 -14.70
CA ARG A 67 -0.86 3.86 -14.25
C ARG A 67 -0.12 3.45 -12.97
N CYS A 68 -0.71 2.61 -12.12
CA CYS A 68 -0.07 2.11 -10.90
C CYS A 68 0.98 1.02 -11.19
N LEU A 69 0.94 0.35 -12.36
CA LEU A 69 1.89 -0.71 -12.70
C LEU A 69 3.33 -0.20 -12.88
N HIS A 70 3.48 1.08 -13.21
CA HIS A 70 4.78 1.72 -13.38
C HIS A 70 5.55 1.91 -12.06
N GLY A 71 4.93 1.61 -10.91
CA GLY A 71 5.56 1.74 -9.59
C GLY A 71 5.91 3.17 -9.20
N GLN A 72 5.35 4.17 -9.88
CA GLN A 72 5.61 5.57 -9.59
C GLN A 72 4.93 5.98 -8.28
N THR A 73 5.67 6.75 -7.49
CA THR A 73 5.21 7.33 -6.22
C THR A 73 4.37 8.58 -6.47
N GLN A 74 3.37 8.82 -5.63
CA GLN A 74 2.56 10.04 -5.65
C GLN A 74 3.37 11.32 -5.33
N ASN A 75 4.55 11.17 -4.72
CA ASN A 75 5.47 12.28 -4.43
C ASN A 75 6.90 11.93 -4.89
N PRO A 76 7.20 12.06 -6.19
CA PRO A 76 8.51 11.71 -6.74
C PRO A 76 9.64 12.55 -6.14
N ASN A 77 9.38 13.82 -5.82
CA ASN A 77 10.38 14.71 -5.23
C ASN A 77 10.76 14.27 -3.81
N GLU A 78 9.79 13.92 -2.97
CA GLU A 78 10.08 13.45 -1.61
C GLU A 78 10.77 12.07 -1.63
N SER A 79 10.35 11.19 -2.53
CA SER A 79 11.00 9.88 -2.69
C SER A 79 12.44 10.00 -3.18
N PHE A 80 12.72 10.86 -4.18
CA PHE A 80 14.08 11.12 -4.64
C PHE A 80 14.94 11.76 -3.55
N ASN A 81 14.38 12.73 -2.83
CA ASN A 81 15.05 13.35 -1.69
C ASN A 81 15.41 12.33 -0.61
N ALA A 82 14.53 11.37 -0.31
CA ALA A 82 14.84 10.27 0.60
C ALA A 82 16.00 9.40 0.09
N CYS A 83 16.09 9.14 -1.23
CA CYS A 83 17.23 8.45 -1.83
C CYS A 83 18.56 9.22 -1.66
N ILE A 84 18.52 10.55 -1.76
CA ILE A 84 19.69 11.41 -1.49
C ILE A 84 20.06 11.33 -0.01
N TRP A 85 19.12 11.55 0.90
CA TRP A 85 19.41 11.66 2.34
C TRP A 85 19.88 10.35 2.97
N LYS A 86 19.50 9.21 2.39
CA LYS A 86 20.02 7.89 2.78
C LYS A 86 21.53 7.74 2.50
N ARG A 87 22.07 8.50 1.54
CA ARG A 87 23.49 8.49 1.14
C ARG A 87 24.25 9.65 1.72
N ILE A 88 23.64 10.83 1.71
CA ILE A 88 24.19 12.11 2.14
C ILE A 88 23.23 12.70 3.19
N PRO A 89 23.44 12.40 4.49
CA PRO A 89 22.60 12.93 5.55
C PRO A 89 22.57 14.45 5.55
N LYS A 90 21.41 15.05 5.80
CA LYS A 90 21.27 16.52 5.90
C LYS A 90 22.02 17.13 7.09
N THR A 91 22.32 16.31 8.08
CA THR A 91 22.85 16.72 9.39
C THR A 91 24.37 16.82 9.40
N GLU A 92 25.03 16.43 8.31
CA GLU A 92 26.48 16.36 8.22
C GLU A 92 26.99 17.18 7.04
N PHE A 93 28.10 17.88 7.25
CA PHE A 93 28.80 18.55 6.16
C PHE A 93 29.55 17.51 5.34
N VAL A 94 29.34 17.53 4.02
CA VAL A 94 30.10 16.71 3.07
C VAL A 94 30.82 17.58 2.06
N GLY A 95 32.01 17.14 1.63
CA GLY A 95 32.74 17.82 0.57
C GLY A 95 32.00 17.75 -0.78
N LEU A 96 32.26 18.72 -1.66
CA LEU A 96 31.59 18.85 -2.95
C LEU A 96 31.68 17.57 -3.82
N GLN A 97 32.81 16.88 -3.79
CA GLN A 97 32.98 15.64 -4.57
C GLN A 97 32.08 14.51 -4.06
N THR A 98 32.04 14.30 -2.74
CA THR A 98 31.15 13.33 -2.09
C THR A 98 29.69 13.66 -2.35
N LEU A 99 29.31 14.95 -2.27
CA LEU A 99 27.96 15.40 -2.58
C LEU A 99 27.57 15.05 -4.02
N LYS A 100 28.41 15.37 -5.00
CA LYS A 100 28.17 15.06 -6.42
C LYS A 100 28.01 13.56 -6.65
N LEU A 101 28.89 12.75 -6.08
CA LEU A 101 28.83 11.29 -6.21
C LEU A 101 27.54 10.73 -5.58
N GLY A 102 27.23 11.15 -4.36
CA GLY A 102 26.05 10.67 -3.64
C GLY A 102 24.73 11.05 -4.30
N VAL A 103 24.62 12.25 -4.87
CA VAL A 103 23.43 12.68 -5.64
C VAL A 103 23.34 11.89 -6.95
N THR A 104 24.46 11.63 -7.62
CA THR A 104 24.47 10.83 -8.87
C THR A 104 24.05 9.38 -8.60
N ASP A 105 24.58 8.74 -7.56
CA ASP A 105 24.15 7.39 -7.15
C ASP A 105 22.68 7.36 -6.68
N ALA A 106 22.19 8.44 -6.05
CA ALA A 106 20.78 8.58 -5.70
C ALA A 106 19.89 8.62 -6.96
N ALA A 107 20.29 9.38 -7.99
CA ALA A 107 19.55 9.49 -9.24
C ALA A 107 19.51 8.17 -10.01
N LEU A 108 20.64 7.47 -10.11
CA LEU A 108 20.72 6.14 -10.72
C LEU A 108 19.77 5.16 -10.00
N CYS A 109 19.86 5.10 -8.68
CA CYS A 109 19.04 4.20 -7.87
C CYS A 109 17.55 4.57 -7.87
N PHE A 110 17.20 5.85 -8.04
CA PHE A 110 15.80 6.29 -8.11
C PHE A 110 15.16 5.89 -9.44
N ASN A 111 15.91 5.99 -10.55
CA ASN A 111 15.40 5.67 -11.88
C ASN A 111 15.42 4.17 -12.17
N GLU A 112 16.48 3.46 -11.78
CA GLU A 112 16.75 2.07 -12.20
C GLU A 112 16.79 1.08 -11.01
N GLY A 113 16.46 1.54 -9.80
CA GLY A 113 16.44 0.69 -8.61
C GLY A 113 17.79 0.05 -8.29
N THR A 114 17.78 -1.24 -7.96
CA THR A 114 18.99 -2.04 -7.68
C THR A 114 19.72 -2.51 -8.93
N VAL A 115 19.10 -2.41 -10.11
CA VAL A 115 19.68 -2.87 -11.38
C VAL A 115 20.86 -2.00 -11.80
N ALA A 116 20.85 -0.70 -11.47
CA ALA A 116 21.97 0.20 -11.75
C ALA A 116 23.17 0.04 -10.79
N LYS A 117 23.11 -0.86 -9.79
CA LYS A 117 24.20 -1.07 -8.81
C LYS A 117 25.08 -2.29 -9.10
N THR A 118 24.74 -3.07 -10.11
CA THR A 118 25.55 -4.17 -10.66
C THR A 118 26.48 -3.66 -11.73
#